data_AF-A0A8C6RHK2-F1
#
_entry.id   AF-A0A8C6RHK2-F1
#
_cell.length_a   1.000
_cell.length_b   1.000
_cell.length_c   1.000
_cell.angle_alpha   90.00
_cell.angle_beta   90.00
_cell.angle_gamma   90.00
#
_symmetry.space_group_name_H-M   'P 1'
#
loop_
_entity.id
_entity.type
_entity.pdbx_description
1 polymer ?
#
loop_
_entity_poly.entity_id
_entity_poly.type
_entity_poly.pdbx_seq_one_letter_code
_entity_poly.pdbx_strand_id
1 'polypeptide(L)'
;MERDGCAGAGSPRAGPAGNGREPEPPASTSLLAPMDLGEEPLEKAARGREAKDPNTYKVLSLVLSVCVLTTILGCIFGLKPSCAKDVRSCKGRCFERTFGTCRCDANCVNLGNCCLDFQEMCLDPEHIWTCNKFRCGEKRLSRNLCSCSDDCKAHNDCCINYSSVCQDTKSWVEETCESINAPECPEGFDSPPTLLFSLDGFRAEYLHTWGGLLPVISKLKNCGTYTKNMRPVYPTKTFPNHYSIVTGLYPESHGIIDNKMYDPKMNASFTLKSKEKFNPAWYKGEPIWVTGNYQQIKSGTYFWPGSDVEINGILPNIYKVYNGSVPFEERIVSILQWLKLPSDERRTRFLRAFTWTSQQ
;
A
#
# COMPACT_ATOMS: atom_id res chain seq x y z
N MET A 1 -4.13 26.32 -53.71
CA MET A 1 -5.51 26.30 -54.23
C MET A 1 -6.38 25.87 -53.09
N GLU A 2 -6.90 26.82 -52.31
CA GLU A 2 -8.14 27.56 -52.60
C GLU A 2 -9.36 26.65 -52.36
N ARG A 3 -10.11 26.91 -51.27
CA ARG A 3 -11.29 27.84 -51.22
C ARG A 3 -12.52 27.12 -51.79
N ASP A 4 -13.75 27.25 -51.31
CA ASP A 4 -14.46 28.20 -50.44
C ASP A 4 -15.65 27.41 -49.84
N GLY A 5 -16.20 27.72 -48.66
CA GLY A 5 -16.99 28.94 -48.38
C GLY A 5 -18.46 28.65 -48.70
N CYS A 6 -19.41 28.78 -47.78
CA CYS A 6 -20.10 30.01 -47.36
C CYS A 6 -21.37 29.56 -46.61
N ALA A 7 -22.11 30.30 -45.79
CA ALA A 7 -22.16 31.65 -45.22
C ALA A 7 -23.32 31.58 -44.18
N GLY A 8 -23.65 32.52 -43.30
CA GLY A 8 -23.26 33.90 -43.01
C GLY A 8 -23.82 34.24 -41.62
N ALA A 9 -23.15 35.04 -40.80
CA ALA A 9 -23.23 36.51 -40.74
C ALA A 9 -24.51 37.04 -40.05
N GLY A 10 -24.33 37.75 -38.93
CA GLY A 10 -25.36 38.65 -38.38
C GLY A 10 -25.35 38.85 -36.86
N SER A 11 -24.47 39.72 -36.34
CA SER A 11 -24.69 40.49 -35.09
C SER A 11 -25.74 41.60 -35.34
N PRO A 12 -26.36 42.32 -34.37
CA PRO A 12 -25.74 42.86 -33.15
C PRO A 12 -26.66 43.01 -31.90
N ARG A 13 -26.17 43.82 -30.94
CA ARG A 13 -26.57 44.12 -29.56
C ARG A 13 -27.86 44.96 -29.34
N ALA A 14 -28.50 44.70 -28.18
CA ALA A 14 -29.03 45.60 -27.11
C ALA A 14 -30.19 46.65 -27.31
N GLY A 15 -31.28 46.46 -26.53
CA GLY A 15 -32.21 47.43 -25.87
C GLY A 15 -33.27 48.16 -26.72
N PRO A 16 -34.35 48.82 -26.18
CA PRO A 16 -34.80 49.07 -24.78
C PRO A 16 -36.36 49.05 -24.48
N ALA A 17 -36.74 49.22 -23.19
CA ALA A 17 -37.89 49.93 -22.53
C ALA A 17 -39.41 49.91 -22.94
N GLY A 18 -40.30 49.67 -21.92
CA GLY A 18 -41.61 50.34 -21.62
C GLY A 18 -42.93 49.77 -22.21
N ASN A 19 -44.15 49.82 -21.61
CA ASN A 19 -44.69 50.35 -20.33
C ASN A 19 -46.22 50.03 -20.13
N GLY A 20 -46.71 49.93 -18.87
CA GLY A 20 -48.12 50.18 -18.36
C GLY A 20 -49.10 48.98 -18.25
N ARG A 21 -49.97 48.77 -17.21
CA ARG A 21 -50.51 49.47 -16.00
C ARG A 21 -51.24 48.41 -15.11
N GLU A 22 -50.96 48.21 -13.80
CA GLU A 22 -51.51 48.80 -12.53
C GLU A 22 -52.90 48.33 -12.05
N PRO A 23 -53.25 48.36 -10.72
CA PRO A 23 -52.51 48.81 -9.52
C PRO A 23 -52.50 47.86 -8.27
N GLU A 24 -51.72 48.31 -7.28
CA GLU A 24 -51.46 47.96 -5.86
C GLU A 24 -52.68 47.64 -4.93
N PRO A 25 -52.52 47.04 -3.72
CA PRO A 25 -52.00 47.75 -2.52
C PRO A 25 -51.16 46.95 -1.50
N PRO A 26 -50.63 47.62 -0.44
CA PRO A 26 -49.51 47.15 0.38
C PRO A 26 -49.85 46.88 1.87
N ALA A 27 -48.81 46.36 2.56
CA ALA A 27 -48.37 46.57 3.95
C ALA A 27 -49.37 46.63 5.12
N SER A 28 -49.05 45.93 6.22
CA SER A 28 -49.62 46.23 7.54
C SER A 28 -48.53 46.36 8.60
N THR A 29 -48.54 47.51 9.28
CA THR A 29 -47.88 47.79 10.56
C THR A 29 -48.98 48.26 11.52
N SER A 30 -48.92 47.81 12.78
CA SER A 30 -49.47 48.40 14.01
C SER A 30 -51.00 48.59 14.13
N LEU A 31 -51.57 48.19 15.29
CA LEU A 31 -52.09 49.14 16.28
C LEU A 31 -52.73 48.44 17.49
N LEU A 32 -52.31 48.92 18.67
CA LEU A 32 -53.02 48.88 19.94
C LEU A 32 -54.31 49.72 19.88
N ALA A 33 -55.25 49.44 20.79
CA ALA A 33 -56.18 50.44 21.36
C ALA A 33 -56.88 49.92 22.63
N PRO A 34 -57.41 50.81 23.50
CA PRO A 34 -57.29 50.75 24.96
C PRO A 34 -58.65 50.79 25.71
N MET A 35 -58.62 50.91 27.06
CA MET A 35 -59.51 51.70 27.96
C MET A 35 -59.08 51.41 29.43
N ASP A 36 -58.55 52.37 30.22
CA ASP A 36 -59.21 53.40 31.09
C ASP A 36 -60.06 52.81 32.24
N LEU A 37 -60.14 53.32 33.47
CA LEU A 37 -59.61 54.49 34.20
C LEU A 37 -59.93 54.22 35.70
N GLY A 38 -59.14 54.70 36.66
CA GLY A 38 -59.48 54.66 38.09
C GLY A 38 -58.50 55.44 38.96
N GLU A 39 -59.03 56.42 39.69
CA GLU A 39 -58.38 57.59 40.31
C GLU A 39 -57.58 57.35 41.62
N GLU A 40 -56.74 58.33 41.97
CA GLU A 40 -55.95 58.52 43.20
C GLU A 40 -56.80 58.63 44.50
N PRO A 41 -56.23 58.37 45.70
CA PRO A 41 -55.74 59.49 46.51
C PRO A 41 -54.47 59.24 47.35
N LEU A 42 -53.83 60.37 47.67
CA LEU A 42 -52.64 60.62 48.46
C LEU A 42 -52.90 60.45 49.97
N GLU A 43 -52.15 59.60 50.69
CA GLU A 43 -51.96 59.77 52.14
C GLU A 43 -50.63 59.20 52.69
N LYS A 44 -49.99 60.02 53.54
CA LYS A 44 -48.86 59.70 54.40
C LYS A 44 -49.29 58.72 55.50
N ALA A 45 -48.48 57.69 55.78
CA ALA A 45 -48.35 57.16 57.15
C ALA A 45 -47.05 56.35 57.34
N ALA A 46 -46.48 56.48 58.53
CA ALA A 46 -45.14 56.08 58.94
C ALA A 46 -45.03 54.62 59.45
N ARG A 47 -43.76 54.21 59.68
CA ARG A 47 -43.21 53.07 60.46
C ARG A 47 -42.77 51.86 59.63
N GLY A 48 -41.55 51.33 59.75
CA GLY A 48 -40.38 51.73 60.54
C GLY A 48 -39.16 50.98 59.99
N ARG A 49 -38.02 51.66 59.85
CA ARG A 49 -36.74 50.99 59.64
C ARG A 49 -36.34 50.37 60.97
N GLU A 50 -36.37 49.06 61.08
CA GLU A 50 -35.45 48.40 62.00
C GLU A 50 -34.04 48.58 61.43
N ALA A 51 -33.19 49.23 62.21
CA ALA A 51 -31.79 49.38 61.91
C ALA A 51 -31.17 47.97 61.83
N LYS A 52 -30.95 47.48 60.62
CA LYS A 52 -30.18 46.25 60.39
C LYS A 52 -28.76 46.49 60.89
N ASP A 53 -28.39 45.69 61.87
CA ASP A 53 -27.12 45.69 62.59
C ASP A 53 -25.93 45.82 61.61
N PRO A 54 -24.97 46.74 61.80
CA PRO A 54 -23.82 46.91 60.90
C PRO A 54 -22.98 45.64 60.71
N ASN A 55 -23.21 44.61 61.54
CA ASN A 55 -22.59 43.30 61.40
C ASN A 55 -23.24 42.41 60.34
N THR A 56 -24.53 42.58 60.02
CA THR A 56 -25.23 41.75 59.02
C THR A 56 -24.75 42.07 57.60
N TYR A 57 -24.46 43.34 57.30
CA TYR A 57 -23.90 43.76 56.00
C TYR A 57 -22.47 43.26 55.80
N LYS A 58 -21.67 43.21 56.87
CA LYS A 58 -20.31 42.66 56.84
C LYS A 58 -20.33 41.16 56.57
N VAL A 59 -21.20 40.41 57.25
CA VAL A 59 -21.34 38.96 57.03
C VAL A 59 -21.85 38.66 55.61
N LEU A 60 -22.87 39.38 55.12
CA LEU A 60 -23.37 39.20 53.75
C LEU A 60 -22.30 39.54 52.70
N SER A 61 -21.53 40.61 52.91
CA SER A 61 -20.45 40.99 52.00
C SER A 61 -19.31 39.96 51.99
N LEU A 62 -18.99 39.38 53.13
CA LEU A 62 -17.96 38.35 53.25
C LEU A 62 -18.40 37.03 52.59
N VAL A 63 -19.67 36.64 52.79
CA VAL A 63 -20.24 35.45 52.13
C VAL A 63 -20.32 35.64 50.62
N LEU A 64 -20.74 36.81 50.14
CA LEU A 64 -20.73 37.13 48.71
C LEU A 64 -19.31 37.12 48.14
N SER A 65 -18.33 37.69 48.86
CA SER A 65 -16.93 37.69 48.43
C SER A 65 -16.35 36.28 48.35
N VAL A 66 -16.64 35.42 49.32
CA VAL A 66 -16.22 34.01 49.31
C VAL A 66 -16.91 33.25 48.19
N CYS A 67 -18.21 33.41 47.98
CA CYS A 67 -18.93 32.78 46.86
C CYS A 67 -18.38 33.23 45.50
N VAL A 68 -18.09 34.52 45.33
CA VAL A 68 -17.47 35.05 44.11
C VAL A 68 -16.04 34.52 43.94
N LEU A 69 -15.24 34.45 45.00
CA LEU A 69 -13.90 33.88 44.95
C LEU A 69 -13.91 32.38 44.63
N THR A 70 -14.84 31.61 45.20
CA THR A 70 -14.98 30.18 44.92
C THR A 70 -15.52 29.90 43.52
N THR A 71 -16.38 30.75 42.97
CA THR A 71 -16.84 30.64 41.59
C THR A 71 -15.76 31.08 40.60
N ILE A 72 -14.99 32.12 40.92
CA ILE A 72 -13.82 32.52 40.12
C ILE A 72 -12.75 31.43 40.14
N LEU A 73 -12.38 30.88 41.32
CA LEU A 73 -11.47 29.75 41.41
C LEU A 73 -12.05 28.52 40.71
N GLY A 74 -13.34 28.24 40.86
CA GLY A 74 -14.05 27.16 40.17
C GLY A 74 -14.04 27.32 38.66
N CYS A 75 -14.11 28.54 38.13
CA CYS A 75 -13.98 28.81 36.69
C CYS A 75 -12.52 28.74 36.22
N ILE A 76 -11.55 29.23 37.00
CA ILE A 76 -10.12 29.19 36.67
C ILE A 76 -9.57 27.76 36.72
N PHE A 77 -10.00 26.94 37.70
CA PHE A 77 -9.54 25.57 37.89
C PHE A 77 -10.47 24.50 37.29
N GLY A 78 -11.77 24.80 37.12
CA GLY A 78 -12.80 23.86 36.65
C GLY A 78 -13.17 23.99 35.17
N LEU A 79 -12.82 25.08 34.49
CA LEU A 79 -12.81 25.15 33.02
C LEU A 79 -11.40 24.87 32.51
N LYS A 80 -10.89 23.65 32.77
CA LYS A 80 -10.03 23.06 31.75
C LYS A 80 -10.98 22.67 30.61
N PRO A 81 -11.00 23.37 29.46
CA PRO A 81 -11.55 22.75 28.26
C PRO A 81 -10.80 21.41 28.15
N SER A 82 -11.59 20.33 28.18
CA SER A 82 -11.13 18.96 28.02
C SER A 82 -9.94 18.97 27.08
N CYS A 83 -8.76 18.56 27.58
CA CYS A 83 -7.49 18.66 26.87
C CYS A 83 -7.74 18.37 25.39
N ALA A 84 -7.71 19.39 24.54
CA ALA A 84 -7.58 19.19 23.11
C ALA A 84 -6.24 18.47 23.00
N LYS A 85 -6.27 17.12 22.93
CA LYS A 85 -5.10 16.35 22.58
C LYS A 85 -4.62 17.01 21.32
N ASP A 86 -3.40 17.55 21.33
CA ASP A 86 -2.75 18.03 20.13
C ASP A 86 -2.63 16.81 19.20
N VAL A 87 -3.65 16.59 18.37
CA VAL A 87 -3.71 15.41 17.51
C VAL A 87 -2.88 15.75 16.28
N ARG A 88 -1.56 15.55 16.40
CA ARG A 88 -0.58 15.88 15.37
C ARG A 88 -0.34 14.73 14.38
N SER A 89 -0.98 13.58 14.59
CA SER A 89 -0.72 12.33 13.86
C SER A 89 -2.01 11.68 13.36
N CYS A 90 -1.95 11.05 12.19
CA CYS A 90 -3.04 10.25 11.63
C CYS A 90 -3.11 8.82 12.15
N LYS A 91 -2.22 8.40 13.06
CA LYS A 91 -2.21 7.05 13.61
C LYS A 91 -3.57 6.68 14.22
N GLY A 92 -4.17 5.60 13.70
CA GLY A 92 -5.45 5.06 14.17
C GLY A 92 -6.71 5.79 13.69
N ARG A 93 -6.60 6.87 12.91
CA ARG A 93 -7.73 7.71 12.45
C ARG A 93 -7.67 8.07 10.96
N CYS A 94 -7.00 7.25 10.16
CA CYS A 94 -6.95 7.43 8.71
C CYS A 94 -8.37 7.43 8.13
N PHE A 95 -8.66 8.44 7.30
CA PHE A 95 -9.94 8.67 6.63
C PHE A 95 -11.13 8.96 7.56
N GLU A 96 -10.89 9.16 8.85
CA GLU A 96 -11.91 9.60 9.80
C GLU A 96 -12.03 11.12 9.79
N ARG A 97 -13.28 11.62 9.84
CA ARG A 97 -13.54 13.06 9.96
C ARG A 97 -13.35 13.46 11.42
N THR A 98 -12.27 14.19 11.70
CA THR A 98 -11.99 14.73 13.04
C THR A 98 -11.96 16.25 13.04
N PHE A 99 -12.53 16.85 14.08
CA PHE A 99 -12.39 18.27 14.39
C PHE A 99 -11.17 18.44 15.29
N GLY A 100 -10.01 18.72 14.70
CA GLY A 100 -8.72 18.91 15.38
C GLY A 100 -7.82 19.85 14.58
N THR A 101 -6.60 20.08 15.07
CA THR A 101 -5.62 21.00 14.44
C THR A 101 -5.18 20.56 13.04
N CYS A 102 -5.16 19.25 12.77
CA CYS A 102 -4.89 18.68 11.45
C CYS A 102 -5.83 17.51 11.10
N ARG A 103 -6.05 17.31 9.81
CA ARG A 103 -6.99 16.34 9.23
C ARG A 103 -6.28 15.13 8.62
N CYS A 104 -7.01 14.02 8.52
CA CYS A 104 -6.53 12.73 8.00
C CYS A 104 -7.49 12.11 6.98
N ASP A 105 -8.35 12.92 6.38
CA ASP A 105 -9.25 12.52 5.31
C ASP A 105 -8.79 13.10 3.97
N ALA A 106 -9.26 12.53 2.87
CA ALA A 106 -8.81 12.89 1.52
C ALA A 106 -8.95 14.39 1.19
N ASN A 107 -9.88 15.12 1.83
CA ASN A 107 -10.03 16.55 1.59
C ASN A 107 -8.97 17.41 2.28
N CYS A 108 -8.15 16.87 3.19
CA CYS A 108 -7.12 17.63 3.88
C CYS A 108 -6.08 18.22 2.91
N VAL A 109 -5.83 17.54 1.79
CA VAL A 109 -4.86 17.95 0.77
C VAL A 109 -5.32 19.25 0.10
N ASN A 110 -6.61 19.30 -0.27
CA ASN A 110 -7.21 20.50 -0.88
C ASN A 110 -7.29 21.67 0.11
N LEU A 111 -7.39 21.38 1.41
CA LEU A 111 -7.48 22.39 2.47
C LEU A 111 -6.10 22.81 3.03
N GLY A 112 -5.02 22.13 2.63
CA GLY A 112 -3.67 22.39 3.14
C GLY A 112 -3.51 22.15 4.64
N ASN A 113 -4.35 21.32 5.26
CA ASN A 113 -4.38 21.09 6.71
C ASN A 113 -4.24 19.61 7.10
N CYS A 114 -3.61 18.81 6.25
CA CYS A 114 -3.25 17.43 6.58
C CYS A 114 -2.29 17.38 7.78
N CYS A 115 -2.36 16.30 8.55
CA CYS A 115 -1.27 15.99 9.47
C CYS A 115 0.00 15.65 8.70
N LEU A 116 1.15 15.91 9.31
CA LEU A 116 2.45 15.74 8.65
C LEU A 116 2.71 14.28 8.21
N ASP A 117 2.11 13.32 8.92
CA ASP A 117 2.23 11.88 8.67
C ASP A 117 1.07 11.30 7.84
N PHE A 118 0.18 12.13 7.28
CA PHE A 118 -1.00 11.65 6.55
C PHE A 118 -0.63 10.77 5.35
N GLN A 119 0.38 11.18 4.58
CA GLN A 119 0.87 10.43 3.42
C GLN A 119 1.41 9.07 3.83
N GLU A 120 2.38 9.04 4.74
CA GLU A 120 3.08 7.82 5.19
C GLU A 120 2.17 6.85 5.95
N MET A 121 1.19 7.38 6.69
CA MET A 121 0.29 6.58 7.53
C MET A 121 -0.95 6.06 6.78
N CYS A 122 -1.49 6.84 5.84
CA CYS A 122 -2.81 6.56 5.25
C CYS A 122 -2.78 6.25 3.76
N LEU A 123 -1.81 6.75 2.99
CA LEU A 123 -1.78 6.63 1.53
C LEU A 123 -0.67 5.69 1.03
N ASP A 124 0.53 5.81 1.57
CA ASP A 124 1.66 4.96 1.19
C ASP A 124 1.42 3.45 1.44
N PRO A 125 0.74 3.02 2.52
CA PRO A 125 0.43 1.60 2.76
C PRO A 125 -0.35 0.88 1.64
N GLU A 126 -1.07 1.62 0.79
CA GLU A 126 -1.75 1.08 -0.39
C GLU A 126 -0.75 0.66 -1.50
N HIS A 127 0.50 1.11 -1.42
CA HIS A 127 1.51 0.99 -2.47
C HIS A 127 2.83 0.33 -2.01
N ILE A 128 2.99 0.07 -0.71
CA ILE A 128 4.23 -0.50 -0.14
C ILE A 128 4.02 -1.87 0.53
N TRP A 129 5.04 -2.71 0.46
CA TRP A 129 5.05 -4.07 1.03
C TRP A 129 5.82 -4.15 2.36
N THR A 130 6.09 -3.02 3.00
CA THR A 130 6.95 -2.92 4.18
C THR A 130 6.27 -2.19 5.34
N CYS A 131 6.57 -2.64 6.55
CA CYS A 131 6.37 -1.89 7.77
C CYS A 131 7.48 -0.86 7.95
N ASN A 132 7.14 0.21 8.67
CA ASN A 132 8.05 1.23 9.18
C ASN A 132 7.62 1.57 10.63
N LYS A 133 8.36 2.45 11.30
CA LYS A 133 8.07 2.83 12.70
C LYS A 133 6.68 3.44 12.90
N PHE A 134 6.11 4.07 11.88
CA PHE A 134 4.78 4.70 11.95
C PHE A 134 3.65 3.66 11.84
N ARG A 135 3.86 2.62 11.03
CA ARG A 135 2.89 1.55 10.77
C ARG A 135 2.76 0.49 11.86
N CYS A 136 3.72 0.38 12.78
CA CYS A 136 3.63 -0.61 13.85
C CYS A 136 2.43 -0.34 14.78
N GLY A 137 1.54 -1.32 14.92
CA GLY A 137 0.29 -1.17 15.65
C GLY A 137 -0.72 -0.27 14.93
N GLU A 138 -0.68 -0.24 13.59
CA GLU A 138 -1.67 0.50 12.79
C GLU A 138 -3.08 -0.07 12.95
N LYS A 139 -4.08 0.78 12.76
CA LYS A 139 -5.45 0.33 12.55
C LYS A 139 -5.54 -0.27 11.16
N ARG A 140 -6.14 -1.45 11.04
CA ARG A 140 -6.32 -2.13 9.75
C ARG A 140 -7.05 -1.25 8.74
N LEU A 141 -6.49 -1.18 7.55
CA LEU A 141 -7.13 -0.59 6.38
C LEU A 141 -7.22 -1.67 5.31
N SER A 142 -8.40 -1.84 4.71
CA SER A 142 -8.66 -2.88 3.70
C SER A 142 -7.90 -2.68 2.39
N ARG A 143 -7.33 -1.50 2.17
CA ARG A 143 -6.60 -1.14 0.96
C ARG A 143 -5.09 -1.40 1.06
N ASN A 144 -4.58 -1.73 2.25
CA ASN A 144 -3.16 -2.00 2.43
C ASN A 144 -2.77 -3.31 1.75
N LEU A 145 -1.60 -3.35 1.11
CA LEU A 145 -1.09 -4.57 0.46
C LEU A 145 -0.69 -5.66 1.47
N CYS A 146 -0.25 -5.23 2.65
CA CYS A 146 0.07 -6.06 3.81
C CYS A 146 -0.16 -5.27 5.09
N SER A 147 -0.29 -5.97 6.22
CA SER A 147 -0.62 -5.35 7.50
C SER A 147 0.57 -5.24 8.46
N CYS A 148 0.57 -4.18 9.27
CA CYS A 148 1.48 -3.99 10.41
C CYS A 148 0.72 -3.86 11.75
N SER A 149 -0.55 -4.25 11.76
CA SER A 149 -1.39 -4.33 12.95
C SER A 149 -1.00 -5.51 13.85
N ASP A 150 -1.36 -5.45 15.12
CA ASP A 150 -1.00 -6.48 16.12
C ASP A 150 -1.63 -7.86 15.82
N ASP A 151 -2.75 -7.87 15.08
CA ASP A 151 -3.46 -9.08 14.65
C ASP A 151 -2.99 -9.64 13.29
N CYS A 152 -1.99 -9.04 12.64
CA CYS A 152 -1.55 -9.46 11.30
C CYS A 152 -1.12 -10.94 11.24
N LYS A 153 -0.57 -11.46 12.34
CA LYS A 153 -0.17 -12.87 12.43
C LYS A 153 -1.37 -13.81 12.41
N ALA A 154 -2.48 -13.42 13.06
CA ALA A 154 -3.71 -14.20 13.10
C ALA A 154 -4.37 -14.26 11.72
N HIS A 155 -4.25 -13.19 10.92
CA HIS A 155 -4.76 -13.12 9.55
C HIS A 155 -3.76 -13.59 8.48
N ASN A 156 -2.52 -13.93 8.87
CA ASN A 156 -1.44 -14.37 7.98
C ASN A 156 -1.12 -13.38 6.85
N ASP A 157 -1.24 -12.07 7.12
CA ASP A 157 -1.09 -10.98 6.15
C ASP A 157 -0.06 -9.91 6.58
N CYS A 158 0.80 -10.23 7.55
CA CYS A 158 1.89 -9.34 7.96
C CYS A 158 2.81 -8.98 6.79
N CYS A 159 3.27 -7.73 6.74
CA CYS A 159 4.37 -7.35 5.84
C CYS A 159 5.66 -8.14 6.17
N ILE A 160 6.53 -8.32 5.17
CA ILE A 160 7.70 -9.22 5.26
C ILE A 160 8.65 -8.82 6.40
N ASN A 161 8.85 -7.53 6.63
CA ASN A 161 9.73 -7.00 7.66
C ASN A 161 9.01 -6.66 8.98
N TYR A 162 7.77 -7.14 9.20
CA TYR A 162 7.00 -6.85 10.41
C TYR A 162 7.76 -7.25 11.68
N SER A 163 8.28 -8.48 11.74
CA SER A 163 9.01 -8.96 12.93
C SER A 163 10.25 -8.10 13.22
N SER A 164 10.99 -7.69 12.18
CA SER A 164 12.22 -6.94 12.39
C SER A 164 11.98 -5.47 12.74
N VAL A 165 10.89 -4.89 12.23
CA VAL A 165 10.58 -3.46 12.44
C VAL A 165 9.71 -3.23 13.68
N CYS A 166 8.77 -4.13 13.98
CA CYS A 166 7.77 -3.94 15.02
C CYS A 166 7.95 -4.86 16.23
N GLN A 167 8.82 -5.87 16.17
CA GLN A 167 9.06 -6.82 17.27
C GLN A 167 10.52 -6.91 17.71
N ASP A 168 11.35 -5.95 17.29
CA ASP A 168 12.78 -5.85 17.64
C ASP A 168 13.60 -7.13 17.38
N THR A 169 13.18 -7.93 16.39
CA THR A 169 13.94 -9.10 15.95
C THR A 169 14.96 -8.70 14.88
N LYS A 170 16.07 -9.42 14.79
CA LYS A 170 17.03 -9.19 13.70
C LYS A 170 16.42 -9.67 12.39
N SER A 171 16.65 -8.91 11.32
CA SER A 171 16.37 -9.38 9.97
C SER A 171 17.42 -10.41 9.54
N TRP A 172 17.08 -11.23 8.52
CA TRP A 172 18.00 -12.25 8.01
C TRP A 172 19.37 -11.67 7.63
N VAL A 173 19.45 -10.43 7.13
CA VAL A 173 20.74 -9.84 6.73
C VAL A 173 21.62 -9.45 7.94
N GLU A 174 21.02 -9.20 9.10
CA GLU A 174 21.69 -8.77 10.34
C GLU A 174 22.17 -9.94 11.22
N GLU A 175 21.64 -11.14 11.00
CA GLU A 175 22.09 -12.35 11.68
C GLU A 175 23.52 -12.74 11.27
N THR A 176 24.20 -13.53 12.09
CA THR A 176 25.54 -14.07 11.76
C THR A 176 25.43 -15.25 10.77
N CYS A 177 26.52 -15.59 10.08
CA CYS A 177 26.54 -16.82 9.28
C CYS A 177 26.55 -18.04 10.21
N GLU A 178 25.74 -19.03 9.87
CA GLU A 178 25.65 -20.30 10.61
C GLU A 178 25.84 -21.47 9.64
N SER A 179 26.46 -22.55 10.13
CA SER A 179 26.67 -23.77 9.33
C SER A 179 25.44 -24.67 9.43
N ILE A 180 24.71 -24.79 8.33
CA ILE A 180 23.50 -25.65 8.24
C ILE A 180 23.93 -27.06 7.84
N ASN A 181 24.36 -27.86 8.83
CA ASN A 181 24.79 -29.26 8.59
C ASN A 181 23.60 -30.21 8.40
N ALA A 182 22.50 -29.96 9.11
CA ALA A 182 21.24 -30.67 8.97
C ALA A 182 20.12 -29.64 8.69
N PRO A 183 19.20 -29.91 7.73
CA PRO A 183 18.17 -28.95 7.37
C PRO A 183 17.10 -28.84 8.47
N GLU A 184 16.82 -27.61 8.90
CA GLU A 184 15.72 -27.30 9.83
C GLU A 184 14.45 -27.02 9.02
N CYS A 185 13.64 -28.06 8.82
CA CYS A 185 12.43 -28.00 8.00
C CYS A 185 11.17 -28.19 8.87
N PRO A 186 10.11 -27.37 8.68
CA PRO A 186 8.85 -27.59 9.37
C PRO A 186 8.12 -28.82 8.81
N GLU A 187 7.10 -29.28 9.53
CA GLU A 187 6.30 -30.44 9.15
C GLU A 187 5.78 -30.33 7.70
N GLY A 188 5.86 -31.44 6.97
CA GLY A 188 5.51 -31.53 5.55
C GLY A 188 6.60 -31.08 4.58
N PHE A 189 7.81 -30.75 5.06
CA PHE A 189 9.02 -30.61 4.26
C PHE A 189 10.01 -31.75 4.56
N ASP A 190 9.68 -32.96 4.09
CA ASP A 190 10.55 -34.14 4.27
C ASP A 190 11.92 -33.98 3.60
N SER A 191 12.01 -33.08 2.61
CA SER A 191 13.26 -32.63 2.03
C SER A 191 13.20 -31.13 1.69
N PRO A 192 14.33 -30.41 1.78
CA PRO A 192 14.35 -28.97 1.56
C PRO A 192 13.97 -28.65 0.10
N PRO A 193 13.12 -27.64 -0.13
CA PRO A 193 12.81 -27.19 -1.48
C PRO A 193 14.02 -26.48 -2.10
N THR A 194 14.08 -26.45 -3.44
CA THR A 194 15.11 -25.72 -4.17
C THR A 194 14.48 -24.52 -4.88
N LEU A 195 15.00 -23.32 -4.60
CA LEU A 195 14.62 -22.09 -5.29
C LEU A 195 15.74 -21.66 -6.24
N LEU A 196 15.45 -21.68 -7.54
CA LEU A 196 16.27 -21.11 -8.59
C LEU A 196 15.84 -19.66 -8.83
N PHE A 197 16.69 -18.71 -8.43
CA PHE A 197 16.44 -17.28 -8.54
C PHE A 197 17.41 -16.67 -9.56
N SER A 198 16.89 -16.20 -10.69
CA SER A 198 17.68 -15.52 -11.72
C SER A 198 17.53 -14.00 -11.62
N LEU A 199 18.62 -13.25 -11.65
CA LEU A 199 18.66 -11.80 -11.85
C LEU A 199 19.17 -11.54 -13.28
N ASP A 200 18.27 -11.20 -14.22
CA ASP A 200 18.66 -11.07 -15.63
C ASP A 200 19.68 -9.94 -15.82
N GLY A 201 20.70 -10.19 -16.64
CA GLY A 201 21.79 -9.24 -16.87
C GLY A 201 22.69 -8.95 -15.65
N PHE A 202 22.58 -9.71 -14.55
CA PHE A 202 23.45 -9.54 -13.38
C PHE A 202 24.86 -10.06 -13.67
N ARG A 203 25.68 -9.19 -14.28
CA ARG A 203 27.07 -9.48 -14.62
C ARG A 203 27.88 -9.75 -13.35
N ALA A 204 28.75 -10.77 -13.38
CA ALA A 204 29.58 -11.15 -12.24
C ALA A 204 30.40 -10.00 -11.63
N GLU A 205 30.88 -9.09 -12.48
CA GLU A 205 31.63 -7.90 -12.07
C GLU A 205 30.84 -6.97 -11.14
N TYR A 206 29.51 -6.95 -11.22
CA TYR A 206 28.70 -6.14 -10.31
C TYR A 206 28.90 -6.53 -8.85
N LEU A 207 29.04 -7.83 -8.54
CA LEU A 207 29.28 -8.28 -7.17
C LEU A 207 30.74 -8.08 -6.74
N HIS A 208 31.67 -8.06 -7.69
CA HIS A 208 33.08 -7.76 -7.42
C HIS A 208 33.27 -6.30 -7.01
N THR A 209 32.62 -5.38 -7.73
CA THR A 209 32.82 -3.93 -7.57
C THR A 209 31.82 -3.33 -6.58
N TRP A 210 30.55 -3.73 -6.66
CA TRP A 210 29.47 -3.12 -5.88
C TRP A 210 29.00 -4.00 -4.70
N GLY A 211 29.73 -5.05 -4.34
CA GLY A 211 29.34 -5.94 -3.24
C GLY A 211 29.11 -5.21 -1.91
N GLY A 212 29.84 -4.11 -1.65
CA GLY A 212 29.62 -3.28 -0.46
C GLY A 212 28.27 -2.55 -0.41
N LEU A 213 27.60 -2.38 -1.56
CA LEU A 213 26.27 -1.78 -1.66
C LEU A 213 25.15 -2.84 -1.71
N LEU A 214 25.49 -4.12 -1.75
CA LEU A 214 24.55 -5.25 -1.93
C LEU A 214 24.61 -6.18 -0.72
N PRO A 215 24.20 -5.75 0.49
CA PRO A 215 24.44 -6.49 1.73
C PRO A 215 23.81 -7.89 1.73
N VAL A 216 22.61 -8.05 1.16
CA VAL A 216 21.91 -9.35 1.08
C VAL A 216 22.67 -10.34 0.17
N ILE A 217 23.02 -9.92 -1.04
CA ILE A 217 23.74 -10.77 -2.01
C ILE A 217 25.16 -11.08 -1.48
N SER A 218 25.81 -10.10 -0.86
CA SER A 218 27.11 -10.29 -0.21
C SER A 218 27.03 -11.27 0.96
N LYS A 219 25.95 -11.24 1.76
CA LYS A 219 25.75 -12.25 2.80
C LYS A 219 25.56 -13.66 2.22
N LEU A 220 24.76 -13.81 1.16
CA LEU A 220 24.63 -15.09 0.46
C LEU A 220 25.97 -15.61 -0.07
N LYS A 221 26.80 -14.72 -0.64
CA LYS A 221 28.16 -15.05 -1.09
C LYS A 221 29.06 -15.51 0.06
N ASN A 222 29.00 -14.83 1.21
CA ASN A 222 29.91 -15.07 2.33
C ASN A 222 29.52 -16.28 3.19
N CYS A 223 28.22 -16.52 3.38
CA CYS A 223 27.72 -17.67 4.14
C CYS A 223 27.46 -18.91 3.26
N GLY A 224 27.46 -18.76 1.93
CA GLY A 224 27.13 -19.81 0.98
C GLY A 224 28.30 -20.24 0.09
N THR A 225 27.98 -20.91 -1.02
CA THR A 225 28.97 -21.30 -2.03
C THR A 225 28.94 -20.32 -3.20
N TYR A 226 30.10 -19.79 -3.58
CA TYR A 226 30.22 -18.76 -4.61
C TYR A 226 31.36 -19.05 -5.59
N THR A 227 31.11 -18.77 -6.87
CA THR A 227 32.14 -18.69 -7.90
C THR A 227 32.28 -17.25 -8.40
N LYS A 228 33.52 -16.81 -8.64
CA LYS A 228 33.78 -15.48 -9.23
C LYS A 228 33.09 -15.30 -10.57
N ASN A 229 32.98 -16.36 -11.37
CA ASN A 229 32.33 -16.30 -12.67
C ASN A 229 31.63 -17.64 -12.98
N MET A 230 30.36 -17.56 -13.38
CA MET A 230 29.65 -18.65 -14.04
C MET A 230 29.64 -18.35 -15.54
N ARG A 231 30.15 -19.27 -16.37
CA ARG A 231 30.24 -19.05 -17.81
C ARG A 231 28.87 -19.30 -18.47
N PRO A 232 28.32 -18.33 -19.21
CA PRO A 232 27.09 -18.52 -19.97
C PRO A 232 27.32 -19.40 -21.21
N VAL A 233 26.24 -19.90 -21.81
CA VAL A 233 26.27 -20.46 -23.17
C VAL A 233 26.26 -19.34 -24.21
N TYR A 234 26.74 -19.65 -25.41
CA TYR A 234 26.65 -18.75 -26.55
C TYR A 234 25.37 -19.00 -27.36
N PRO A 235 24.65 -17.95 -27.82
CA PRO A 235 24.90 -16.54 -27.54
C PRO A 235 24.49 -16.16 -26.10
N THR A 236 25.15 -15.14 -25.53
CA THR A 236 24.89 -14.66 -24.16
C THR A 236 23.60 -13.83 -24.09
N LYS A 237 22.47 -14.49 -24.39
CA LYS A 237 21.11 -13.94 -24.46
C LYS A 237 20.21 -14.63 -23.44
N THR A 238 19.15 -13.93 -23.03
CA THR A 238 18.21 -14.37 -21.99
C THR A 238 17.64 -15.75 -22.25
N PHE A 239 16.93 -15.97 -23.37
CA PHE A 239 16.22 -17.24 -23.60
C PHE A 239 17.16 -18.44 -23.71
N PRO A 240 18.24 -18.40 -24.52
CA PRO A 240 19.18 -19.50 -24.61
C PRO A 240 19.75 -19.88 -23.24
N ASN A 241 20.25 -18.90 -22.47
CA ASN A 241 20.89 -19.18 -21.18
C ASN A 241 19.93 -19.70 -20.12
N HIS A 242 18.75 -19.10 -19.99
CA HIS A 242 17.77 -19.57 -19.00
C HIS A 242 17.25 -20.97 -19.32
N TYR A 243 17.08 -21.29 -20.61
CA TYR A 243 16.63 -22.62 -21.01
C TYR A 243 17.76 -23.66 -20.90
N SER A 244 19.01 -23.30 -21.18
CA SER A 244 20.18 -24.14 -20.89
C SER A 244 20.30 -24.47 -19.40
N ILE A 245 20.07 -23.51 -18.50
CA ILE A 245 20.17 -23.73 -17.03
C ILE A 245 19.22 -24.84 -16.57
N VAL A 246 17.99 -24.89 -17.09
CA VAL A 246 16.97 -25.83 -16.64
C VAL A 246 16.94 -27.14 -17.43
N THR A 247 17.69 -27.24 -18.53
CA THR A 247 17.78 -28.48 -19.33
C THR A 247 19.15 -29.15 -19.25
N GLY A 248 20.20 -28.41 -18.90
CA GLY A 248 21.58 -28.88 -18.97
C GLY A 248 22.12 -29.02 -20.41
N LEU A 249 21.39 -28.52 -21.42
CA LEU A 249 21.72 -28.68 -22.83
C LEU A 249 22.31 -27.39 -23.42
N TYR A 250 23.07 -27.54 -24.50
CA TYR A 250 23.49 -26.39 -25.33
C TYR A 250 22.34 -25.89 -26.22
N PRO A 251 22.37 -24.62 -26.66
CA PRO A 251 21.35 -24.05 -27.53
C PRO A 251 21.07 -24.82 -28.81
N GLU A 252 22.11 -25.35 -29.45
CA GLU A 252 21.98 -26.19 -30.64
C GLU A 252 21.19 -27.49 -30.41
N SER A 253 21.15 -27.99 -29.17
CA SER A 253 20.45 -29.22 -28.79
C SER A 253 19.03 -28.94 -28.28
N HIS A 254 18.84 -27.89 -27.49
CA HIS A 254 17.54 -27.56 -26.91
C HIS A 254 16.65 -26.67 -27.79
N GLY A 255 17.13 -26.24 -28.96
CA GLY A 255 16.36 -25.54 -30.00
C GLY A 255 16.26 -24.02 -29.84
N ILE A 256 16.27 -23.52 -28.61
CA ILE A 256 16.24 -22.08 -28.32
C ILE A 256 17.62 -21.41 -28.51
N ILE A 257 17.95 -21.03 -29.75
CA ILE A 257 19.28 -20.50 -30.11
C ILE A 257 19.44 -18.97 -29.94
N ASP A 258 18.36 -18.20 -29.94
CA ASP A 258 18.35 -16.76 -29.65
C ASP A 258 16.93 -16.32 -29.22
N ASN A 259 16.76 -15.08 -28.78
CA ASN A 259 15.45 -14.44 -28.53
C ASN A 259 14.65 -14.21 -29.83
N LYS A 260 15.31 -14.30 -30.99
CA LYS A 260 14.71 -14.19 -32.33
C LYS A 260 15.38 -15.20 -33.27
N MET A 261 14.60 -16.08 -33.89
CA MET A 261 15.14 -17.14 -34.74
C MET A 261 14.12 -17.57 -35.80
N TYR A 262 14.61 -18.13 -36.91
CA TYR A 262 13.79 -18.65 -38.00
C TYR A 262 14.11 -20.13 -38.20
N ASP A 263 13.08 -20.96 -38.30
CA ASP A 263 13.22 -22.39 -38.61
C ASP A 263 12.71 -22.63 -40.04
N PRO A 264 13.58 -23.07 -40.98
CA PRO A 264 13.19 -23.30 -42.38
C PRO A 264 12.30 -24.54 -42.56
N LYS A 265 12.34 -25.53 -41.66
CA LYS A 265 11.47 -26.72 -41.70
C LYS A 265 10.06 -26.39 -41.22
N MET A 266 9.95 -25.55 -40.20
CA MET A 266 8.66 -25.03 -39.73
C MET A 266 8.15 -23.88 -40.59
N ASN A 267 9.03 -23.25 -41.38
CA ASN A 267 8.80 -22.00 -42.10
C ASN A 267 8.18 -20.92 -41.20
N ALA A 268 8.73 -20.78 -39.99
CA ALA A 268 8.19 -19.92 -38.94
C ALA A 268 9.30 -19.09 -38.26
N SER A 269 8.92 -17.94 -37.69
CA SER A 269 9.83 -17.06 -36.95
C SER A 269 9.44 -16.96 -35.48
N PHE A 270 10.34 -17.34 -34.59
CA PHE A 270 10.21 -17.18 -33.16
C PHE A 270 10.63 -15.77 -32.74
N THR A 271 9.81 -15.10 -31.93
CA THR A 271 10.18 -13.88 -31.19
C THR A 271 9.42 -13.82 -29.86
N LEU A 272 9.97 -13.15 -28.86
CA LEU A 272 9.38 -13.10 -27.50
C LEU A 272 8.00 -12.46 -27.44
N LYS A 273 7.67 -11.59 -28.41
CA LYS A 273 6.39 -10.86 -28.49
C LYS A 273 5.37 -11.55 -29.39
N SER A 274 5.75 -12.64 -30.06
CA SER A 274 4.91 -13.39 -30.98
C SER A 274 4.17 -14.53 -30.26
N LYS A 275 3.04 -14.96 -30.84
CA LYS A 275 2.35 -16.19 -30.43
C LYS A 275 3.21 -17.43 -30.61
N GLU A 276 4.19 -17.41 -31.52
CA GLU A 276 5.17 -18.49 -31.71
C GLU A 276 5.98 -18.79 -30.45
N LYS A 277 6.09 -17.83 -29.51
CA LYS A 277 6.70 -18.08 -28.20
C LYS A 277 6.04 -19.27 -27.49
N PHE A 278 4.74 -19.50 -27.69
CA PHE A 278 3.98 -20.56 -27.02
C PHE A 278 3.91 -21.87 -27.82
N ASN A 279 4.54 -21.95 -28.99
CA ASN A 279 4.55 -23.16 -29.80
C ASN A 279 5.59 -24.17 -29.24
N PRO A 280 5.17 -25.35 -28.74
CA PRO A 280 6.09 -26.34 -28.17
C PRO A 280 7.16 -26.84 -29.14
N ALA A 281 6.93 -26.73 -30.45
CA ALA A 281 7.89 -27.18 -31.45
C ALA A 281 9.26 -26.48 -31.35
N TRP A 282 9.34 -25.28 -30.77
CA TRP A 282 10.61 -24.58 -30.56
C TRP A 282 11.44 -25.12 -29.39
N TYR A 283 10.79 -25.74 -28.40
CA TYR A 283 11.39 -26.11 -27.12
C TYR A 283 11.72 -27.61 -27.13
N LYS A 284 13.01 -27.94 -27.24
CA LYS A 284 13.49 -29.33 -27.20
C LYS A 284 14.09 -29.64 -25.83
N GLY A 285 14.49 -30.90 -25.65
CA GLY A 285 15.04 -31.38 -24.37
C GLY A 285 13.97 -31.51 -23.29
N GLU A 286 14.43 -31.70 -22.06
CA GLU A 286 13.57 -31.88 -20.90
C GLU A 286 13.93 -30.84 -19.83
N PRO A 287 13.11 -29.80 -19.62
CA PRO A 287 13.35 -28.85 -18.55
C PRO A 287 13.06 -29.50 -17.19
N ILE A 288 13.75 -29.03 -16.14
CA ILE A 288 13.74 -29.66 -14.82
C ILE A 288 12.33 -29.81 -14.18
N TRP A 289 11.37 -28.96 -14.56
CA TRP A 289 9.98 -29.12 -14.10
C TRP A 289 9.25 -30.28 -14.77
N VAL A 290 9.59 -30.63 -16.01
CA VAL A 290 9.10 -31.85 -16.69
C VAL A 290 9.75 -33.09 -16.07
N THR A 291 11.07 -33.06 -15.84
CA THR A 291 11.78 -34.12 -15.09
C THR A 291 11.16 -34.35 -13.71
N GLY A 292 10.86 -33.26 -12.99
CA GLY A 292 10.16 -33.31 -11.71
C GLY A 292 8.79 -33.95 -11.84
N ASN A 293 8.00 -33.55 -12.84
CA ASN A 293 6.66 -34.11 -13.07
C ASN A 293 6.69 -35.64 -13.26
N TYR A 294 7.63 -36.16 -14.06
CA TYR A 294 7.81 -37.62 -14.23
C TYR A 294 8.15 -38.33 -12.93
N GLN A 295 8.88 -37.67 -12.03
CA GLN A 295 9.23 -38.18 -10.70
C GLN A 295 8.17 -37.85 -9.62
N GLN A 296 6.97 -37.40 -10.02
CA GLN A 296 5.89 -37.01 -9.12
C GLN A 296 6.26 -35.86 -8.16
N ILE A 297 7.18 -35.01 -8.61
CA ILE A 297 7.64 -33.82 -7.93
C ILE A 297 6.92 -32.61 -8.50
N LYS A 298 6.25 -31.85 -7.62
CA LYS A 298 5.54 -30.64 -8.03
C LYS A 298 6.48 -29.45 -8.22
N SER A 299 6.18 -28.61 -9.20
CA SER A 299 6.97 -27.41 -9.53
C SER A 299 6.13 -26.15 -9.56
N GLY A 300 6.74 -25.03 -9.16
CA GLY A 300 6.12 -23.71 -9.14
C GLY A 300 7.00 -22.67 -9.81
N THR A 301 6.61 -22.19 -10.99
CA THR A 301 7.42 -21.27 -11.79
C THR A 301 6.78 -19.88 -11.88
N TYR A 302 7.48 -18.87 -11.39
CA TYR A 302 7.04 -17.48 -11.52
C TYR A 302 7.92 -16.81 -12.59
N PHE A 303 7.48 -16.90 -13.85
CA PHE A 303 8.23 -16.45 -15.02
C PHE A 303 9.57 -17.17 -15.22
N TRP A 304 9.61 -18.17 -16.09
CA TRP A 304 10.85 -18.74 -16.62
C TRP A 304 10.68 -19.02 -18.12
N PRO A 305 11.68 -18.79 -18.99
CA PRO A 305 11.59 -19.15 -20.40
C PRO A 305 11.21 -20.63 -20.60
N GLY A 306 10.09 -20.88 -21.27
CA GLY A 306 9.53 -22.21 -21.48
C GLY A 306 8.56 -22.70 -20.40
N SER A 307 8.45 -22.03 -19.24
CA SER A 307 7.54 -22.48 -18.17
C SER A 307 6.06 -22.20 -18.44
N ASP A 308 5.76 -21.30 -19.37
CA ASP A 308 4.42 -21.01 -19.87
C ASP A 308 4.14 -21.66 -21.24
N VAL A 309 4.87 -22.76 -21.54
CA VAL A 309 4.74 -23.55 -22.75
C VAL A 309 4.58 -25.02 -22.38
N GLU A 310 3.66 -25.71 -23.06
CA GLU A 310 3.37 -27.12 -22.82
C GLU A 310 4.43 -28.01 -23.49
N ILE A 311 5.53 -28.28 -22.78
CA ILE A 311 6.67 -29.05 -23.28
C ILE A 311 6.42 -30.53 -22.95
N ASN A 312 6.45 -31.40 -23.97
CA ASN A 312 6.07 -32.82 -23.85
C ASN A 312 4.67 -33.04 -23.25
N GLY A 313 3.72 -32.13 -23.51
CA GLY A 313 2.37 -32.21 -22.94
C GLY A 313 2.29 -31.81 -21.47
N ILE A 314 3.35 -31.21 -20.90
CA ILE A 314 3.47 -30.93 -19.48
C ILE A 314 3.76 -29.44 -19.23
N LEU A 315 2.98 -28.86 -18.32
CA LEU A 315 3.23 -27.55 -17.71
C LEU A 315 3.69 -27.75 -16.25
N PRO A 316 4.40 -26.77 -15.66
CA PRO A 316 4.59 -26.73 -14.21
C PRO A 316 3.24 -26.73 -13.48
N ASN A 317 3.19 -27.33 -12.29
CA ASN A 317 1.94 -27.46 -11.54
C ASN A 317 1.34 -26.09 -11.17
N ILE A 318 2.21 -25.13 -10.87
CA ILE A 318 1.85 -23.72 -10.71
C ILE A 318 2.75 -22.92 -11.64
N TYR A 319 2.17 -22.16 -12.56
CA TYR A 319 2.93 -21.29 -13.44
C TYR A 319 2.23 -19.94 -13.63
N LYS A 320 3.00 -18.95 -14.06
CA LYS A 320 2.48 -17.64 -14.48
C LYS A 320 2.91 -17.36 -15.91
N VAL A 321 1.96 -17.00 -16.76
CA VAL A 321 2.23 -16.46 -18.10
C VAL A 321 3.00 -15.15 -17.94
N TYR A 322 4.10 -15.00 -18.67
CA TYR A 322 4.98 -13.83 -18.51
C TYR A 322 4.22 -12.51 -18.65
N ASN A 323 4.33 -11.66 -17.63
CA ASN A 323 3.86 -10.28 -17.64
C ASN A 323 4.88 -9.39 -16.93
N GLY A 324 5.65 -8.62 -17.72
CA GLY A 324 6.71 -7.75 -17.22
C GLY A 324 6.21 -6.62 -16.32
N SER A 325 4.92 -6.26 -16.38
CA SER A 325 4.32 -5.19 -15.58
C SER A 325 4.05 -5.58 -14.13
N VAL A 326 4.16 -6.87 -13.78
CA VAL A 326 3.96 -7.34 -12.40
C VAL A 326 5.12 -6.87 -11.51
N PRO A 327 4.87 -6.10 -10.44
CA PRO A 327 5.90 -5.63 -9.50
C PRO A 327 6.68 -6.79 -8.89
N PHE A 328 7.94 -6.58 -8.57
CA PHE A 328 8.82 -7.64 -8.08
C PHE A 328 8.39 -8.21 -6.74
N GLU A 329 7.88 -7.35 -5.86
CA GLU A 329 7.38 -7.69 -4.53
C GLU A 329 6.22 -8.69 -4.62
N GLU A 330 5.27 -8.47 -5.55
CA GLU A 330 4.16 -9.40 -5.78
C GLU A 330 4.65 -10.78 -6.21
N ARG A 331 5.72 -10.84 -7.02
CA ARG A 331 6.33 -12.12 -7.44
C ARG A 331 6.92 -12.86 -6.23
N ILE A 332 7.65 -12.16 -5.35
CA ILE A 332 8.24 -12.73 -4.14
C ILE A 332 7.15 -13.18 -3.16
N VAL A 333 6.14 -12.34 -2.91
CA VAL A 333 5.01 -12.67 -2.02
C VAL A 333 4.26 -13.89 -2.53
N SER A 334 4.03 -14.02 -3.83
CA SER A 334 3.41 -15.20 -4.42
C SER A 334 4.22 -16.48 -4.18
N ILE A 335 5.55 -16.41 -4.31
CA ILE A 335 6.43 -17.54 -3.98
C ILE A 335 6.33 -17.87 -2.49
N LEU A 336 6.36 -16.88 -1.60
CA LEU A 336 6.19 -17.13 -0.16
C LEU A 336 4.82 -17.76 0.15
N GLN A 337 3.76 -17.32 -0.52
CA GLN A 337 2.42 -17.91 -0.39
C GLN A 337 2.41 -19.36 -0.86
N TRP A 338 3.03 -19.70 -2.00
CA TRP A 338 3.03 -21.11 -2.40
C TRP A 338 3.84 -21.98 -1.43
N LEU A 339 4.83 -21.43 -0.68
CA LEU A 339 5.58 -22.22 0.32
C LEU A 339 4.72 -22.61 1.52
N LYS A 340 3.69 -21.80 1.80
CA LYS A 340 2.69 -22.00 2.85
C LYS A 340 1.54 -22.91 2.44
N LEU A 341 1.47 -23.38 1.18
CA LEU A 341 0.43 -24.31 0.76
C LEU A 341 0.48 -25.62 1.55
N PRO A 342 -0.68 -26.28 1.76
CA PRO A 342 -0.76 -27.60 2.36
C PRO A 342 0.17 -28.62 1.70
N SER A 343 0.64 -29.61 2.47
CA SER A 343 1.68 -30.54 2.03
C SER A 343 1.27 -31.37 0.80
N ASP A 344 0.00 -31.70 0.66
CA ASP A 344 -0.56 -32.44 -0.48
C ASP A 344 -0.55 -31.63 -1.78
N GLU A 345 -0.81 -30.32 -1.68
CA GLU A 345 -0.68 -29.35 -2.77
C GLU A 345 0.78 -29.02 -3.08
N ARG A 346 1.65 -29.05 -2.06
CA ARG A 346 3.09 -28.75 -2.13
C ARG A 346 3.97 -29.98 -2.45
N ARG A 347 3.44 -31.19 -2.53
CA ARG A 347 4.19 -32.44 -2.22
C ARG A 347 5.71 -32.48 -2.53
N THR A 348 6.44 -32.43 -1.42
CA THR A 348 7.74 -33.01 -1.02
C THR A 348 9.06 -32.65 -1.69
N ARG A 349 9.14 -32.14 -2.93
CA ARG A 349 10.44 -31.72 -3.55
C ARG A 349 10.32 -30.48 -4.44
N PHE A 350 9.81 -29.38 -3.92
CA PHE A 350 9.48 -28.23 -4.76
C PHE A 350 10.71 -27.57 -5.40
N LEU A 351 10.82 -27.68 -6.72
CA LEU A 351 11.63 -26.78 -7.55
C LEU A 351 10.81 -25.55 -7.86
N ARG A 352 11.28 -24.40 -7.40
CA ARG A 352 10.72 -23.10 -7.75
C ARG A 352 11.71 -22.36 -8.61
N ALA A 353 11.32 -22.01 -9.81
CA ALA A 353 12.15 -21.24 -10.72
C ALA A 353 11.52 -19.86 -10.88
N PHE A 354 12.30 -18.82 -10.57
CA PHE A 354 11.89 -17.44 -10.61
C PHE A 354 12.91 -16.63 -11.41
N THR A 355 12.43 -15.81 -12.34
CA THR A 355 13.28 -14.83 -13.01
C THR A 355 12.87 -13.40 -12.67
N TRP A 356 13.85 -12.65 -12.19
CA TRP A 356 13.87 -11.19 -12.22
C TRP A 356 14.21 -10.77 -13.64
N THR A 357 13.21 -10.85 -14.50
CA THR A 357 13.29 -10.31 -15.85
C THR A 357 12.57 -8.96 -15.89
N SER A 358 13.30 -7.91 -16.28
CA SER A 358 12.73 -6.87 -17.13
C SER A 358 13.12 -7.27 -18.55
N GLN A 359 12.29 -8.04 -19.26
CA GLN A 359 12.52 -8.16 -20.71
C GLN A 359 12.28 -6.77 -21.31
N GLN A 360 13.35 -6.07 -21.68
CA GLN A 360 13.29 -4.92 -22.59
C GLN A 360 13.25 -5.42 -24.03
#